data_AF-A0A9P5TYJ6-F1
#
_entry.id   AF-A0A9P5TYJ6-F1
#
_cell.length_a   1.000
_cell.length_b   1.000
_cell.length_c   1.000
_cell.angle_alpha   90.00
_cell.angle_beta   90.00
_cell.angle_gamma   90.00
#
_symmetry.space_group_name_H-M   'P 1'
#
loop_
_entity.id
_entity.type
_entity.pdbx_description
1 polymer ?
#
loop_
_entity_poly.entity_id
_entity_poly.type
_entity_poly.pdbx_seq_one_letter_code
_entity_poly.pdbx_strand_id
1 'polypeptide(L)'
;MAKRWAKIQRALMPGQRIVSLVASGGTGKTQTVSKFVQDSSSRFSNIWFFDATSKETLTLDFKELAKAAGLGNQIKDVCNFLARTHQNWMCIFGSADDEQLYLKDYLPICAHGNIIITSRLVRTSEMDSPGCHIGFFDLNKDDAIELLLRHAHEGGHDETQNVASEIVEALGCQALAVSTAGAYIHTNATCTLGNYLARFNNKRRDTLNYRLRTLDNYQRTMFSAFQLSFEKLSLPSQGLILLKVDDLILLCHLYRRSTTVAENSLLFQ
;
A
#
# COMPACT_ATOMS: atom_id res chain seq x y z
N MET A 1 -12.36 11.68 42.34
CA MET A 1 -12.23 12.95 41.59
C MET A 1 -11.44 12.79 40.28
N ALA A 2 -10.24 12.21 40.28
CA ALA A 2 -9.39 12.05 39.08
C ALA A 2 -10.02 11.31 37.87
N LYS A 3 -10.76 10.21 38.09
CA LYS A 3 -11.48 9.49 37.02
C LYS A 3 -12.66 10.25 36.41
N ARG A 4 -13.23 11.23 37.13
CA ARG A 4 -14.33 12.09 36.65
C ARG A 4 -13.77 13.28 35.85
N TRP A 5 -12.63 13.84 36.25
CA TRP A 5 -11.87 14.84 35.50
C TRP A 5 -11.40 14.35 34.11
N ALA A 6 -10.83 13.14 34.03
CA ALA A 6 -10.38 12.53 32.76
C ALA A 6 -11.52 12.19 31.76
N LYS A 7 -12.77 12.10 32.24
CA LYS A 7 -13.95 11.92 31.38
C LYS A 7 -14.47 13.24 30.79
N ILE A 8 -14.28 14.35 31.50
CA ILE A 8 -14.70 15.69 31.04
C ILE A 8 -13.71 16.24 30.00
N GLN A 9 -12.40 16.04 30.16
CA GLN A 9 -11.41 16.46 29.15
C GLN A 9 -11.58 15.74 27.79
N ARG A 10 -11.88 14.44 27.79
CA ARG A 10 -12.14 13.66 26.57
C ARG A 10 -13.47 14.03 25.88
N ALA A 11 -14.39 14.64 26.63
CA ALA A 11 -15.69 15.08 26.13
C ALA A 11 -15.66 16.49 25.49
N LEU A 12 -14.55 17.23 25.58
CA LEU A 12 -14.46 18.64 25.16
C LEU A 12 -13.38 18.95 24.11
N MET A 13 -12.75 17.96 23.48
CA MET A 13 -11.59 18.21 22.60
C MET A 13 -11.94 18.09 21.10
N PRO A 14 -11.76 19.16 20.28
CA PRO A 14 -11.23 18.98 18.94
C PRO A 14 -9.78 18.51 19.10
N GLY A 15 -9.46 17.38 18.48
CA GLY A 15 -8.10 16.85 18.45
C GLY A 15 -7.73 16.53 17.02
N GLN A 16 -6.45 16.67 16.70
CA GLN A 16 -5.90 16.12 15.49
C GLN A 16 -6.28 14.65 15.40
N ARG A 17 -6.83 14.24 14.25
CA ARG A 17 -7.26 12.86 14.01
C ARG A 17 -6.20 12.17 13.18
N ILE A 18 -5.57 11.15 13.77
CA ILE A 18 -4.64 10.28 13.07
C ILE A 18 -5.30 8.91 12.93
N VAL A 19 -5.37 8.44 11.70
CA VAL A 19 -5.87 7.11 11.32
C VAL A 19 -4.80 6.45 10.46
N SER A 20 -4.45 5.21 10.79
CA SER A 20 -3.59 4.39 9.96
C SER A 20 -4.40 3.28 9.29
N LEU A 21 -4.07 3.02 8.02
CA LEU A 21 -4.44 1.80 7.32
C LEU A 21 -3.21 0.92 7.32
N VAL A 22 -3.23 -0.12 8.16
CA VAL A 22 -2.12 -1.06 8.29
C VAL A 22 -2.55 -2.42 7.77
N ALA A 23 -1.88 -2.88 6.73
CA ALA A 23 -2.11 -4.19 6.11
C ALA A 23 -0.93 -4.61 5.25
N SER A 24 -0.94 -5.86 4.79
CA SER A 24 -0.05 -6.39 3.75
C SER A 24 -0.03 -5.52 2.47
N GLY A 25 0.98 -5.73 1.64
CA GLY A 25 0.99 -5.18 0.29
C GLY A 25 -0.25 -5.63 -0.50
N GLY A 26 -0.68 -4.87 -1.50
CA GLY A 26 -1.74 -5.32 -2.41
C GLY A 26 -3.16 -5.41 -1.83
N THR A 27 -3.37 -5.12 -0.54
CA THR A 27 -4.69 -5.14 0.12
C THR A 27 -5.59 -3.93 -0.25
N GLY A 28 -5.06 -2.93 -0.97
CA GLY A 28 -5.87 -1.82 -1.49
C GLY A 28 -5.86 -0.54 -0.63
N LYS A 29 -4.93 -0.40 0.33
CA LYS A 29 -4.83 0.78 1.21
C LYS A 29 -4.87 2.10 0.43
N THR A 30 -4.01 2.24 -0.57
CA THR A 30 -3.91 3.44 -1.40
C THR A 30 -5.21 3.70 -2.17
N GLN A 31 -5.84 2.64 -2.70
CA GLN A 31 -7.12 2.74 -3.41
C GLN A 31 -8.26 3.19 -2.49
N THR A 32 -8.32 2.68 -1.25
CA THR A 32 -9.28 3.12 -0.23
C THR A 32 -9.10 4.59 0.10
N VAL A 33 -7.85 5.05 0.30
CA VAL A 33 -7.57 6.46 0.58
C VAL A 33 -7.96 7.34 -0.61
N SER A 34 -7.59 6.96 -1.84
CA SER A 34 -7.96 7.70 -3.04
C SER A 34 -9.48 7.81 -3.20
N LYS A 35 -10.22 6.73 -2.95
CA LYS A 35 -11.70 6.74 -3.00
C LYS A 35 -12.28 7.65 -1.92
N PHE A 36 -11.75 7.58 -0.70
CA PHE A 36 -12.18 8.46 0.39
C PHE A 36 -11.95 9.94 0.03
N VAL A 37 -10.78 10.28 -0.51
CA VAL A 37 -10.47 11.65 -0.95
C VAL A 37 -11.43 12.08 -2.05
N GLN A 38 -11.68 11.23 -3.05
CA GLN A 38 -12.61 11.53 -4.13
C GLN A 38 -14.02 11.86 -3.59
N ASP A 39 -14.51 11.08 -2.63
CA ASP A 39 -15.86 11.23 -2.06
C ASP A 39 -15.97 12.38 -1.04
N SER A 40 -14.89 12.70 -0.33
CA SER A 40 -14.89 13.62 0.81
C SER A 40 -14.07 14.89 0.60
N SER A 41 -13.54 15.14 -0.60
CA SER A 41 -12.62 16.26 -0.88
C SER A 41 -13.20 17.62 -0.47
N SER A 42 -14.50 17.85 -0.72
CA SER A 42 -15.20 19.11 -0.39
C SER A 42 -15.23 19.46 1.10
N ARG A 43 -14.96 18.50 1.98
CA ARG A 43 -14.91 18.71 3.44
C ARG A 43 -13.60 19.35 3.89
N PHE A 44 -12.55 19.26 3.08
CA PHE A 44 -11.21 19.67 3.46
C PHE A 44 -10.80 20.93 2.69
N SER A 45 -10.20 21.89 3.38
CA SER A 45 -9.70 23.11 2.74
C SER A 45 -8.50 22.83 1.85
N ASN A 46 -7.66 21.87 2.27
CA ASN A 46 -6.47 21.42 1.56
C ASN A 46 -6.25 19.93 1.86
N ILE A 47 -5.73 19.22 0.87
CA ILE A 47 -5.32 17.82 1.00
C ILE A 47 -3.90 17.72 0.45
N TRP A 48 -2.96 17.33 1.31
CA TRP A 48 -1.56 17.13 0.92
C TRP A 48 -1.21 15.65 0.94
N PHE A 49 -0.58 15.19 -0.13
CA PHE A 49 -0.03 13.85 -0.24
C PHE A 49 1.48 13.93 -0.02
N PHE A 50 1.98 13.03 0.82
CA PHE A 50 3.38 12.91 1.16
C PHE A 50 3.83 11.46 0.97
N ASP A 51 4.90 11.25 0.21
CA ASP A 51 5.55 9.97 0.01
C ASP A 51 6.47 9.65 1.19
N ALA A 52 5.96 8.82 2.11
CA ALA A 52 6.68 8.35 3.28
C ALA A 52 7.45 7.04 3.03
N THR A 53 7.73 6.69 1.77
CA THR A 53 8.54 5.50 1.41
C THR A 53 9.94 5.55 2.02
N SER A 54 10.58 6.73 2.07
CA SER A 54 11.82 6.95 2.79
C SER A 54 11.89 8.35 3.40
N LYS A 55 12.92 8.58 4.23
CA LYS A 55 13.20 9.93 4.78
C LYS A 55 13.46 10.94 3.67
N GLU A 56 14.15 10.54 2.60
CA GLU A 56 14.53 11.39 1.49
C GLU A 56 13.30 11.85 0.70
N THR A 57 12.42 10.93 0.31
CA THR A 57 11.18 11.24 -0.42
C THR A 57 10.29 12.17 0.40
N LEU A 58 10.08 11.85 1.68
CA LEU A 58 9.24 12.65 2.55
C LEU A 58 9.80 14.06 2.78
N THR A 59 11.12 14.17 2.91
CA THR A 59 11.79 15.47 3.07
C THR A 59 11.71 16.30 1.79
N LEU A 60 11.75 15.67 0.62
CA LEU A 60 11.56 16.37 -0.66
C LEU A 60 10.15 16.95 -0.75
N ASP A 61 9.12 16.16 -0.48
CA ASP A 61 7.72 16.64 -0.54
C ASP A 61 7.46 17.77 0.46
N PHE A 62 8.03 17.68 1.67
CA PHE A 62 7.95 18.77 2.65
C PHE A 62 8.62 20.05 2.14
N LYS A 63 9.75 19.95 1.44
CA LYS A 63 10.40 21.10 0.82
C LYS A 63 9.57 21.69 -0.32
N GLU A 64 8.86 20.86 -1.09
CA GLU A 64 7.95 21.34 -2.12
C GLU A 64 6.79 22.13 -1.52
N LEU A 65 6.17 21.63 -0.45
CA LEU A 65 5.13 22.36 0.26
C LEU A 65 5.69 23.65 0.88
N ALA A 66 6.88 23.59 1.50
CA ALA A 66 7.53 24.77 2.06
C ALA A 66 7.73 25.86 1.00
N LYS A 67 8.25 25.48 -0.18
CA LYS A 67 8.46 26.40 -1.30
C LYS A 67 7.14 27.00 -1.79
N ALA A 68 6.09 26.17 -1.95
CA ALA A 68 4.78 26.62 -2.41
C ALA A 68 4.11 27.59 -1.40
N ALA A 69 4.32 27.38 -0.11
CA ALA A 69 3.78 28.20 0.97
C ALA A 69 4.68 29.38 1.38
N GLY A 70 5.84 29.58 0.72
CA GLY A 70 6.79 30.65 1.05
C GLY A 70 7.46 30.51 2.43
N LEU A 71 7.67 29.27 2.87
CA LEU A 71 8.24 28.92 4.18
C LEU A 71 9.76 28.67 4.09
N GLY A 72 10.40 28.55 5.25
CA GLY A 72 11.77 28.06 5.34
C GLY A 72 11.89 26.57 4.97
N ASN A 73 13.13 26.12 4.69
CA ASN A 73 13.40 24.76 4.21
C ASN A 73 13.44 23.69 5.32
N GLN A 74 13.10 24.03 6.57
CA GLN A 74 13.11 23.09 7.67
C GLN A 74 11.77 22.35 7.77
N ILE A 75 11.79 21.07 8.10
CA ILE A 75 10.56 20.26 8.34
C ILE A 75 9.66 20.95 9.37
N LYS A 76 10.27 21.54 10.40
CA LYS A 76 9.55 22.26 11.46
C LYS A 76 8.77 23.47 10.93
N ASP A 77 9.22 24.13 9.86
CA ASP A 77 8.51 25.27 9.27
C ASP A 77 7.18 24.82 8.67
N VAL A 78 7.17 23.68 7.98
CA VAL A 78 5.96 23.05 7.44
C VAL A 78 5.04 22.58 8.56
N CYS A 79 5.57 21.89 9.58
CA CYS A 79 4.77 21.47 10.73
C CYS A 79 4.12 22.66 11.44
N ASN A 80 4.86 23.77 11.61
CA ASN A 80 4.34 25.00 12.19
C ASN A 80 3.27 25.65 11.30
N PHE A 81 3.45 25.62 9.99
CA PHE A 81 2.46 26.12 9.04
C PHE A 81 1.14 25.34 9.15
N LEU A 82 1.21 24.00 9.13
CA LEU A 82 0.03 23.14 9.32
C LEU A 82 -0.64 23.40 10.67
N ALA A 83 0.13 23.55 11.74
CA ALA A 83 -0.38 23.82 13.08
C ALA A 83 -1.04 25.21 13.24
N ARG A 84 -0.69 26.21 12.40
CA ARG A 84 -1.33 27.54 12.38
C ARG A 84 -2.51 27.62 11.41
N THR A 85 -2.65 26.64 10.53
CA THR A 85 -3.72 26.58 9.53
C THR A 85 -4.98 26.02 10.18
N HIS A 86 -5.77 26.89 10.81
CA HIS A 86 -6.97 26.51 11.56
C HIS A 86 -8.14 25.97 10.71
N GLN A 87 -8.00 25.96 9.38
CA GLN A 87 -8.95 25.33 8.47
C GLN A 87 -8.95 23.80 8.61
N ASN A 88 -10.01 23.15 8.13
CA ASN A 88 -10.10 21.70 8.16
C ASN A 88 -9.23 21.07 7.07
N TRP A 89 -7.93 20.89 7.32
CA TRP A 89 -7.01 20.29 6.36
C TRP A 89 -6.79 18.79 6.57
N MET A 90 -6.23 18.14 5.55
CA MET A 90 -5.84 16.73 5.58
C MET A 90 -4.43 16.50 5.03
N CYS A 91 -3.67 15.62 5.69
CA CYS A 91 -2.40 15.09 5.20
C CYS A 91 -2.50 13.57 5.03
N ILE A 92 -1.95 13.06 3.93
CA ILE A 92 -1.92 11.64 3.61
C ILE A 92 -0.46 11.23 3.46
N PHE A 93 0.01 10.36 4.36
CA PHE A 93 1.35 9.78 4.31
C PHE A 93 1.27 8.39 3.68
N GLY A 94 1.72 8.31 2.42
CA GLY A 94 1.72 7.09 1.62
C GLY A 94 2.92 6.19 1.93
N SER A 95 2.71 4.87 1.98
CA SER A 95 3.79 3.88 2.02
C SER A 95 4.82 4.06 3.16
N ALA A 96 4.37 4.41 4.37
CA ALA A 96 5.22 4.60 5.55
C ALA A 96 5.76 3.27 6.10
N ASP A 97 6.61 2.61 5.32
CA ASP A 97 7.12 1.25 5.56
C ASP A 97 8.58 1.22 6.03
N ASP A 98 9.28 2.35 5.99
CA ASP A 98 10.66 2.47 6.45
C ASP A 98 10.72 2.43 7.99
N GLU A 99 11.40 1.41 8.53
CA GLU A 99 11.53 1.26 9.97
C GLU A 99 12.41 2.33 10.62
N GLN A 100 13.31 2.94 9.85
CA GLN A 100 14.22 4.00 10.31
C GLN A 100 13.57 5.40 10.21
N LEU A 101 12.45 5.52 9.49
CA LEU A 101 11.72 6.77 9.38
C LEU A 101 10.95 7.08 10.67
N TYR A 102 11.40 8.11 11.39
CA TYR A 102 10.69 8.61 12.55
C TYR A 102 9.57 9.56 12.13
N LEU A 103 8.44 8.99 11.70
CA LEU A 103 7.33 9.75 11.11
C LEU A 103 6.79 10.87 12.02
N LYS A 104 6.90 10.71 13.35
CA LYS A 104 6.48 11.72 14.33
C LYS A 104 7.14 13.09 14.14
N ASP A 105 8.35 13.13 13.57
CA ASP A 105 9.06 14.39 13.30
C ASP A 105 8.37 15.24 12.20
N TYR A 106 7.55 14.59 11.38
CA TYR A 106 6.81 15.19 10.27
C TYR A 106 5.36 15.50 10.61
N LEU A 107 4.88 15.13 11.80
CA LEU A 107 3.50 15.37 12.22
C LEU A 107 3.40 16.70 12.99
N PRO A 108 2.47 17.60 12.61
CA PRO A 108 2.31 18.86 13.32
C PRO A 108 1.66 18.65 14.69
N ILE A 109 2.25 19.19 15.75
CA ILE A 109 1.70 19.12 17.10
C ILE A 109 0.60 20.19 17.23
N CYS A 110 -0.66 19.81 17.05
CA CYS A 110 -1.80 20.73 17.11
C CYS A 110 -3.11 20.03 17.50
N ALA A 111 -4.13 20.80 17.86
CA ALA A 111 -5.45 20.29 18.29
C ALA A 111 -6.46 20.15 17.13
N HIS A 112 -6.01 20.16 15.88
CA HIS A 112 -6.86 20.07 14.69
C HIS A 112 -6.11 19.40 13.53
N GLY A 113 -6.81 19.22 12.40
CA GLY A 113 -6.27 18.55 11.22
C GLY A 113 -6.51 17.04 11.22
N ASN A 114 -6.41 16.46 10.03
CA ASN A 114 -6.72 15.06 9.77
C ASN A 114 -5.51 14.42 9.08
N ILE A 115 -5.10 13.26 9.54
CA ILE A 115 -3.91 12.56 9.05
C ILE A 115 -4.31 11.12 8.76
N ILE A 116 -4.05 10.68 7.53
CA ILE A 116 -4.14 9.28 7.13
C ILE A 116 -2.74 8.76 6.85
N ILE A 117 -2.39 7.60 7.42
CA ILE A 117 -1.09 6.95 7.17
C ILE A 117 -1.37 5.58 6.58
N THR A 118 -0.76 5.26 5.44
CA THR A 118 -0.76 3.89 4.91
C THR A 118 0.57 3.21 5.21
N SER A 119 0.54 2.00 5.77
CA SER A 119 1.77 1.28 6.15
C SER A 119 1.55 -0.24 6.14
N ARG A 120 2.64 -0.99 6.10
CA ARG A 120 2.72 -2.43 6.40
C ARG A 120 3.18 -2.70 7.83
N LEU A 121 3.71 -1.69 8.53
CA LEU A 121 4.25 -1.85 9.87
C LEU A 121 3.13 -1.78 10.92
N VAL A 122 2.95 -2.86 11.68
CA VAL A 122 1.92 -2.95 12.74
C VAL A 122 2.04 -1.81 13.75
N ARG A 123 3.29 -1.45 14.12
CA ARG A 123 3.59 -0.35 15.04
C ARG A 123 3.06 1.01 14.57
N THR A 124 2.76 1.19 13.28
CA THR A 124 2.18 2.44 12.77
C THR A 124 0.82 2.74 13.42
N SER A 125 0.07 1.70 13.79
CA SER A 125 -1.21 1.82 14.50
C SER A 125 -1.09 2.43 15.91
N GLU A 126 0.11 2.41 16.52
CA GLU A 126 0.37 3.08 17.80
C GLU A 126 0.27 4.61 17.71
N MET A 127 0.28 5.16 16.49
CA MET A 127 0.07 6.59 16.25
C MET A 127 -1.41 6.96 16.11
N ASP A 128 -2.32 5.98 16.06
CA ASP A 128 -3.75 6.26 15.89
C ASP A 128 -4.32 7.03 17.08
N SER A 129 -5.19 7.98 16.76
CA SER A 129 -5.96 8.66 17.80
C SER A 129 -6.90 7.67 18.51
N PRO A 130 -7.19 7.87 19.82
CA PRO A 130 -8.09 6.97 20.54
C PRO A 130 -9.44 6.78 19.85
N GLY A 131 -9.79 5.52 19.55
CA GLY A 131 -11.03 5.16 18.85
C GLY A 131 -10.99 5.35 17.33
N CYS A 132 -9.83 5.67 16.75
CA CYS A 132 -9.62 5.85 15.30
C CYS A 132 -8.93 4.65 14.63
N HIS A 133 -8.61 3.60 15.39
CA HIS A 133 -8.01 2.37 14.86
C HIS A 133 -8.97 1.67 13.90
N ILE A 134 -8.50 1.39 12.68
CA ILE A 134 -9.25 0.67 11.66
C ILE A 134 -8.58 -0.68 11.42
N GLY A 135 -9.33 -1.77 11.62
CA GLY A 135 -8.89 -3.09 11.17
C GLY A 135 -8.97 -3.14 9.65
N PHE A 136 -7.84 -2.99 8.97
CA PHE A 136 -7.74 -3.10 7.51
C PHE A 136 -7.13 -4.46 7.18
N PHE A 137 -7.91 -5.33 6.55
CA PHE A 137 -7.53 -6.72 6.27
C PHE A 137 -7.72 -7.02 4.79
N ASP A 138 -7.24 -8.19 4.36
CA ASP A 138 -7.60 -8.73 3.05
C ASP A 138 -9.12 -8.83 2.89
N LEU A 139 -9.57 -8.88 1.64
CA LEU A 139 -11.00 -8.88 1.35
C LEU A 139 -11.66 -10.07 2.03
N ASN A 140 -12.88 -9.87 2.52
CA ASN A 140 -13.71 -11.02 2.82
C ASN A 140 -14.03 -11.75 1.50
N LYS A 141 -14.49 -13.00 1.62
CA LYS A 141 -14.70 -13.86 0.46
C LYS A 141 -15.72 -13.27 -0.52
N ASP A 142 -16.79 -12.66 -0.02
CA ASP A 142 -17.87 -12.09 -0.84
C ASP A 142 -17.38 -10.85 -1.62
N ASP A 143 -16.68 -9.94 -0.96
CA ASP A 143 -16.05 -8.77 -1.59
C ASP A 143 -15.01 -9.18 -2.64
N ALA A 144 -14.27 -10.26 -2.39
CA ALA A 144 -13.30 -10.80 -3.33
C ALA A 144 -13.99 -11.39 -4.58
N ILE A 145 -15.09 -12.14 -4.40
CA ILE A 145 -15.89 -12.67 -5.52
C ILE A 145 -16.45 -11.51 -6.35
N GLU A 146 -17.03 -10.50 -5.69
CA GLU A 146 -17.57 -9.33 -6.39
C GLU A 146 -16.48 -8.62 -7.19
N LEU A 147 -15.30 -8.40 -6.60
CA LEU A 147 -14.17 -7.78 -7.27
C LEU A 147 -13.71 -8.60 -8.49
N LEU A 148 -13.62 -9.93 -8.35
CA LEU A 148 -13.22 -10.82 -9.44
C LEU A 148 -14.18 -10.70 -10.63
N LEU A 149 -15.48 -10.88 -10.37
CA LEU A 149 -16.53 -10.88 -11.40
C LEU A 149 -16.62 -9.53 -12.10
N ARG A 150 -16.52 -8.44 -11.33
CA ARG A 150 -16.51 -7.08 -11.86
C ARG A 150 -15.35 -6.87 -12.84
N HIS A 151 -14.15 -7.33 -12.51
CA HIS A 151 -12.98 -7.21 -13.40
C HIS A 151 -12.99 -8.21 -14.56
N ALA A 152 -13.63 -9.37 -14.39
CA ALA A 152 -13.81 -10.35 -15.46
C ALA A 152 -14.90 -9.94 -16.47
N HIS A 153 -15.74 -8.95 -16.13
CA HIS A 153 -16.97 -8.61 -16.87
C HIS A 153 -17.96 -9.78 -16.98
N GLU A 154 -18.04 -10.59 -15.93
CA GLU A 154 -18.90 -11.78 -15.85
C GLU A 154 -20.10 -11.52 -14.95
N GLY A 155 -21.26 -12.07 -15.32
CA GLY A 155 -22.49 -11.96 -14.55
C GLY A 155 -22.47 -12.82 -13.27
N GLY A 156 -23.07 -12.32 -12.19
CA GLY A 156 -23.12 -13.00 -10.88
C GLY A 156 -24.21 -14.08 -10.78
N HIS A 157 -24.29 -15.00 -11.74
CA HIS A 157 -25.18 -16.17 -11.67
C HIS A 157 -24.60 -17.24 -10.72
N ASP A 158 -25.46 -18.09 -10.13
CA ASP A 158 -25.08 -19.06 -9.08
C ASP A 158 -23.93 -20.00 -9.48
N GLU A 159 -23.90 -20.49 -10.73
CA GLU A 159 -22.81 -21.34 -11.23
C GLU A 159 -21.48 -20.57 -11.31
N THR A 160 -21.53 -19.31 -11.74
CA THR A 160 -20.37 -18.41 -11.83
C THR A 160 -19.82 -18.07 -10.44
N GLN A 161 -20.69 -17.92 -9.44
CA GLN A 161 -20.29 -17.64 -8.06
C GLN A 161 -19.48 -18.78 -7.44
N ASN A 162 -19.85 -20.03 -7.67
CA ASN A 162 -19.12 -21.18 -7.12
C ASN A 162 -17.68 -21.26 -7.67
N VAL A 163 -17.52 -21.07 -8.98
CA VAL A 163 -16.19 -21.07 -9.62
C VAL A 163 -15.37 -19.86 -9.16
N ALA A 164 -15.98 -18.68 -9.07
CA ALA A 164 -15.32 -17.48 -8.56
C ALA A 164 -14.85 -17.65 -7.11
N SER A 165 -15.67 -18.31 -6.28
CA SER A 165 -15.35 -18.65 -4.89
C SER A 165 -14.05 -19.47 -4.80
N GLU A 166 -13.90 -20.53 -5.60
CA GLU A 166 -12.67 -21.35 -5.60
C GLU A 166 -11.44 -20.56 -6.05
N ILE A 167 -11.61 -19.66 -7.03
CA ILE A 167 -10.52 -18.80 -7.52
C ILE A 167 -10.05 -17.85 -6.42
N VAL A 168 -10.97 -17.13 -5.76
CA VAL A 168 -10.58 -16.14 -4.75
C VAL A 168 -9.96 -16.81 -3.51
N GLU A 169 -10.40 -18.02 -3.15
CA GLU A 169 -9.75 -18.81 -2.11
C GLU A 169 -8.32 -19.19 -2.48
N ALA A 170 -8.09 -19.65 -3.71
CA ALA A 170 -6.75 -19.97 -4.20
C ALA A 170 -5.83 -18.73 -4.27
N LEU A 171 -6.40 -17.54 -4.45
CA LEU A 171 -5.71 -16.25 -4.44
C LEU A 171 -5.60 -15.63 -3.03
N GLY A 172 -6.12 -16.30 -2.00
CA GLY A 172 -6.09 -15.82 -0.63
C GLY A 172 -6.86 -14.52 -0.38
N CYS A 173 -7.88 -14.23 -1.20
CA CYS A 173 -8.72 -13.01 -1.13
C CYS A 173 -7.92 -11.69 -1.17
N GLN A 174 -6.72 -11.70 -1.76
CA GLN A 174 -5.89 -10.50 -1.88
C GLN A 174 -6.39 -9.63 -3.02
N ALA A 175 -6.81 -8.39 -2.71
CA ALA A 175 -7.44 -7.49 -3.68
C ALA A 175 -6.64 -7.34 -4.98
N LEU A 176 -5.32 -7.17 -4.88
CA LEU A 176 -4.45 -7.08 -6.06
C LEU A 176 -4.40 -8.39 -6.88
N ALA A 177 -4.25 -9.55 -6.24
CA ALA A 177 -4.25 -10.84 -6.93
C ALA A 177 -5.59 -11.09 -7.64
N VAL A 178 -6.69 -10.82 -6.94
CA VAL A 178 -8.08 -11.01 -7.42
C VAL A 178 -8.38 -10.10 -8.61
N SER A 179 -8.07 -8.80 -8.50
CA SER A 179 -8.24 -7.84 -9.61
C SER A 179 -7.38 -8.22 -10.83
N THR A 180 -6.16 -8.70 -10.61
CA THR A 180 -5.26 -9.18 -11.68
C THR A 180 -5.83 -10.42 -12.38
N ALA A 181 -6.38 -11.36 -11.61
CA ALA A 181 -7.05 -12.53 -12.16
C ALA A 181 -8.27 -12.16 -13.00
N GLY A 182 -9.14 -11.28 -12.49
CA GLY A 182 -10.32 -10.81 -13.23
C GLY A 182 -9.93 -10.12 -14.54
N ALA A 183 -8.97 -9.20 -14.50
CA ALA A 183 -8.46 -8.53 -15.70
C ALA A 183 -7.84 -9.51 -16.70
N TYR A 184 -7.11 -10.54 -16.22
CA TYR A 184 -6.57 -11.58 -17.08
C TYR A 184 -7.67 -12.40 -17.78
N ILE A 185 -8.71 -12.79 -17.04
CA ILE A 185 -9.85 -13.54 -17.58
C ILE A 185 -10.53 -12.70 -18.66
N HIS A 186 -10.82 -11.43 -18.38
CA HIS A 186 -11.48 -10.54 -19.33
C HIS A 186 -10.66 -10.33 -20.62
N THR A 187 -9.37 -10.08 -20.48
CA THR A 187 -8.51 -9.70 -21.63
C THR A 187 -8.09 -10.90 -22.48
N ASN A 188 -8.17 -12.12 -21.96
CA ASN A 188 -7.73 -13.32 -22.66
C ASN A 188 -8.93 -14.15 -23.13
N ALA A 189 -9.26 -14.06 -24.43
CA ALA A 189 -10.38 -14.77 -25.04
C ALA A 189 -10.36 -16.30 -24.86
N THR A 190 -9.22 -16.91 -24.53
CA THR A 190 -9.12 -18.37 -24.28
C THR A 190 -9.27 -18.72 -22.80
N CYS A 191 -9.29 -17.73 -21.91
CA CYS A 191 -9.41 -17.91 -20.48
C CYS A 191 -10.84 -17.63 -20.05
N THR A 192 -11.46 -18.61 -19.39
CA THR A 192 -12.75 -18.44 -18.73
C THR A 192 -12.53 -18.59 -17.23
N LEU A 193 -13.52 -18.21 -16.40
CA LEU A 193 -13.49 -18.50 -14.97
C LEU A 193 -13.20 -20.00 -14.72
N GLY A 194 -13.91 -20.89 -15.43
CA GLY A 194 -13.79 -22.34 -15.25
C GLY A 194 -12.40 -22.92 -15.54
N ASN A 195 -11.59 -22.28 -16.40
CA ASN A 195 -10.25 -22.77 -16.73
C ASN A 195 -9.10 -21.95 -16.10
N TYR A 196 -9.41 -20.80 -15.50
CA TYR A 196 -8.41 -19.93 -14.86
C TYR A 196 -7.69 -20.66 -13.72
N LEU A 197 -8.45 -21.33 -12.84
CA LEU A 197 -7.88 -21.99 -11.67
C LEU A 197 -6.85 -23.07 -12.04
N ALA A 198 -7.11 -23.83 -13.11
CA ALA A 198 -6.16 -24.82 -13.62
C ALA A 198 -4.86 -24.17 -14.13
N ARG A 199 -4.98 -23.06 -14.87
CA ARG A 199 -3.82 -22.28 -15.37
C ARG A 199 -3.01 -21.69 -14.21
N PHE A 200 -3.69 -21.10 -13.24
CA PHE A 200 -3.07 -20.56 -12.02
C PHE A 200 -2.34 -21.63 -11.23
N ASN A 201 -2.97 -22.78 -10.99
CA ASN A 201 -2.34 -23.87 -10.24
C ASN A 201 -1.15 -24.49 -10.98
N ASN A 202 -1.22 -24.61 -12.31
CA ASN A 202 -0.06 -25.04 -13.09
C ASN A 202 1.10 -24.04 -12.93
N LYS A 203 0.82 -22.75 -13.11
CA LYS A 203 1.84 -21.72 -12.99
C LYS A 203 2.45 -21.64 -11.60
N ARG A 204 1.61 -21.75 -10.56
CA ARG A 204 2.03 -21.78 -9.16
C ARG A 204 2.98 -22.95 -8.88
N ARG A 205 2.76 -24.12 -9.49
CA ARG A 205 3.70 -25.26 -9.41
C ARG A 205 5.03 -24.97 -10.11
N ASP A 206 5.00 -24.36 -11.29
CA ASP A 206 6.23 -23.98 -12.01
C ASP A 206 7.06 -22.96 -11.20
N THR A 207 6.40 -21.96 -10.61
CA THR A 207 7.02 -20.96 -9.72
C THR A 207 7.68 -21.61 -8.50
N LEU A 208 7.06 -22.65 -7.91
CA LEU A 208 7.61 -23.38 -6.76
C LEU A 208 8.91 -24.14 -7.08
N ASN A 209 9.10 -24.54 -8.34
CA ASN A 209 10.29 -25.28 -8.79
C ASN A 209 11.50 -24.37 -9.05
N TYR A 210 11.27 -23.09 -9.34
CA TYR A 210 12.33 -22.13 -9.65
C TYR A 210 12.72 -21.31 -8.41
N ARG A 211 13.68 -21.74 -7.58
CA ARG A 211 14.39 -21.01 -6.48
C ARG A 211 13.62 -20.00 -5.57
N LEU A 212 12.30 -19.89 -5.65
CA LEU A 212 11.45 -18.95 -4.92
C LEU A 212 10.95 -19.55 -3.59
N ARG A 213 11.66 -20.57 -3.08
CA ARG A 213 11.37 -21.20 -1.79
C ARG A 213 11.49 -20.23 -0.61
N THR A 214 12.22 -19.13 -0.78
CA THR A 214 12.37 -18.07 0.23
C THR A 214 11.20 -17.10 0.27
N LEU A 215 10.32 -17.09 -0.74
CA LEU A 215 9.13 -16.25 -0.73
C LEU A 215 8.07 -16.80 0.21
N ASP A 216 7.34 -15.91 0.89
CA ASP A 216 6.16 -16.25 1.65
C ASP A 216 4.96 -16.60 0.72
N ASN A 217 3.86 -17.07 1.31
CA ASN A 217 2.68 -17.47 0.55
C ASN A 217 2.00 -16.31 -0.19
N TYR A 218 2.06 -15.09 0.35
CA TYR A 218 1.52 -13.88 -0.27
C TYR A 218 2.30 -13.57 -1.54
N GLN A 219 3.64 -13.49 -1.43
CA GLN A 219 4.55 -13.18 -2.52
C GLN A 219 4.44 -14.22 -3.65
N ARG A 220 4.31 -15.51 -3.32
CA ARG A 220 4.11 -16.57 -4.32
C ARG A 220 2.80 -16.40 -5.08
N THR A 221 1.71 -16.15 -4.36
CA THR A 221 0.38 -15.98 -4.95
C THR A 221 0.36 -14.77 -5.89
N MET A 222 0.89 -13.65 -5.42
CA MET A 222 1.04 -12.44 -6.22
C MET A 222 1.92 -12.66 -7.45
N PHE A 223 3.08 -13.31 -7.30
CA PHE A 223 3.99 -13.56 -8.41
C PHE A 223 3.35 -14.45 -9.46
N SER A 224 2.70 -15.55 -9.08
CA SER A 224 2.05 -16.45 -10.04
C SER A 224 0.88 -15.78 -10.77
N ALA A 225 0.06 -14.98 -10.07
CA ALA A 225 -1.02 -14.19 -10.69
C ALA A 225 -0.47 -13.14 -11.66
N PHE A 226 0.60 -12.42 -11.27
CA PHE A 226 1.26 -11.44 -12.12
C PHE A 226 1.90 -12.09 -13.34
N GLN A 227 2.61 -13.22 -13.17
CA GLN A 227 3.34 -13.88 -14.24
C GLN A 227 2.40 -14.37 -15.35
N LEU A 228 1.20 -14.85 -15.00
CA LEU A 228 0.18 -15.20 -15.99
C LEU A 228 -0.16 -14.01 -16.91
N SER A 229 -0.39 -12.84 -16.32
CA SER A 229 -0.68 -11.61 -17.06
C SER A 229 0.52 -11.09 -17.84
N PHE A 230 1.70 -11.11 -17.23
CA PHE A 230 2.95 -10.65 -17.83
C PHE A 230 3.28 -11.40 -19.12
N GLU A 231 3.10 -12.73 -19.15
CA GLU A 231 3.37 -13.57 -20.32
C GLU A 231 2.43 -13.31 -21.51
N LYS A 232 1.36 -12.54 -21.32
CA LYS A 232 0.45 -12.11 -22.41
C LYS A 232 0.81 -10.76 -23.01
N LEU A 233 1.72 -10.02 -22.40
CA LEU A 233 2.20 -8.77 -22.96
C LEU A 233 3.10 -9.05 -24.16
N SER A 234 3.15 -8.10 -25.10
CA SER A 234 4.11 -8.17 -26.21
C SER A 234 5.56 -8.13 -25.67
N LEU A 235 6.52 -8.73 -26.38
CA LEU A 235 7.93 -8.71 -25.95
C LEU A 235 8.46 -7.28 -25.68
N PRO A 236 8.13 -6.25 -26.49
CA PRO A 236 8.49 -4.87 -26.15
C PRO A 236 7.88 -4.38 -24.82
N SER A 237 6.60 -4.69 -24.57
CA SER A 237 5.91 -4.32 -23.32
C SER A 237 6.51 -5.05 -22.11
N GLN A 238 6.86 -6.32 -22.27
CA GLN A 238 7.58 -7.10 -21.26
C GLN A 238 8.95 -6.47 -20.96
N GLY A 239 9.70 -6.11 -22.01
CA GLY A 239 10.98 -5.43 -21.88
C GLY A 239 10.88 -4.11 -21.13
N LEU A 240 9.88 -3.27 -21.41
CA LEU A 240 9.67 -2.01 -20.69
C LEU A 240 9.34 -2.19 -19.21
N ILE A 241 8.58 -3.24 -18.85
CA ILE A 241 8.26 -3.54 -17.46
C ILE A 241 9.49 -4.09 -16.74
N LEU A 242 10.25 -4.99 -17.38
CA LEU A 242 11.47 -5.54 -16.81
C LEU A 242 12.55 -4.46 -16.64
N LEU A 243 12.71 -3.54 -17.59
CA LEU A 243 13.61 -2.39 -17.45
C LEU A 243 13.27 -1.52 -16.22
N LYS A 244 12.00 -1.39 -15.84
CA LYS A 244 11.58 -0.67 -14.62
C LYS A 244 11.76 -1.47 -13.33
N VAL A 245 11.80 -2.81 -13.41
CA VAL A 245 12.00 -3.71 -12.25
C VAL A 245 13.49 -4.00 -12.03
N ASP A 246 14.26 -4.07 -13.10
CA ASP A 246 15.70 -4.31 -13.10
C ASP A 246 16.46 -3.13 -12.48
N ASP A 247 15.96 -1.89 -12.53
CA ASP A 247 16.56 -0.80 -11.76
C ASP A 247 16.51 -1.03 -10.24
N LEU A 248 15.54 -1.80 -9.71
CA LEU A 248 15.52 -2.20 -8.28
C LEU A 248 16.32 -3.48 -8.00
N ILE A 249 16.28 -4.48 -8.89
CA ILE A 249 16.97 -5.76 -8.67
C ILE A 249 18.48 -5.63 -8.94
N LEU A 250 18.88 -4.84 -9.94
CA LEU A 250 20.28 -4.55 -10.24
C LEU A 250 20.91 -3.68 -9.14
N LEU A 251 20.16 -2.76 -8.51
CA LEU A 251 20.61 -2.05 -7.30
C LEU A 251 20.78 -3.00 -6.10
N CYS A 252 19.88 -3.96 -5.89
CA CYS A 252 20.06 -5.00 -4.87
C CYS A 252 21.23 -5.96 -5.17
N HIS A 253 21.57 -6.22 -6.44
CA HIS A 253 22.72 -7.04 -6.83
C HIS A 253 24.05 -6.27 -6.81
N LEU A 254 24.04 -4.98 -7.13
CA LEU A 254 25.23 -4.12 -7.07
C LEU A 254 25.57 -3.74 -5.63
N TYR A 255 24.59 -3.44 -4.77
CA TYR A 255 24.84 -3.15 -3.35
C TYR A 255 25.40 -4.36 -2.59
N ARG A 256 24.99 -5.59 -2.95
CA ARG A 256 25.49 -6.83 -2.34
C ARG A 256 26.88 -7.25 -2.83
N ARG A 257 27.30 -6.80 -4.02
CA ARG A 257 28.68 -6.97 -4.53
C ARG A 257 29.65 -5.93 -3.96
N SER A 258 29.17 -4.74 -3.59
CA SER A 258 30.00 -3.71 -2.95
C SER A 258 30.38 -4.06 -1.51
N THR A 259 29.51 -4.73 -0.74
CA THR A 259 29.82 -5.14 0.64
C THR A 259 30.68 -6.40 0.74
N THR A 260 30.61 -7.32 -0.22
CA THR A 260 31.49 -8.52 -0.24
C THR A 260 32.91 -8.27 -0.72
N VAL A 261 33.16 -7.13 -1.40
CA VAL A 261 34.52 -6.73 -1.80
C VAL A 261 35.20 -5.88 -0.71
N ALA A 262 34.44 -5.17 0.13
CA ALA A 262 34.99 -4.37 1.23
C ALA A 262 35.36 -5.20 2.48
N GLU A 263 34.74 -6.36 2.70
CA GLU A 263 35.10 -7.25 3.83
C GLU A 263 36.26 -8.22 3.52
N ASN A 264 36.59 -8.43 2.24
CA ASN A 264 37.71 -9.28 1.83
C ASN A 264 39.05 -8.53 1.66
N SER A 265 39.07 -7.20 1.82
CA SER A 265 40.31 -6.40 1.82
C SER A 265 40.84 -6.06 3.22
N LEU A 266 40.16 -6.49 4.29
CA LEU A 266 40.60 -6.31 5.70
C LEU A 266 41.05 -7.61 6.39
N LEU A 267 41.17 -8.73 5.65
CA LEU A 267 41.69 -10.01 6.15
C LEU A 267 43.04 -10.42 5.53
N PHE A 268 43.67 -9.54 4.76
CA PHE A 268 45.07 -9.68 4.31
C PHE A 268 45.81 -8.35 4.52
N GLN A 269 46.04 -7.99 5.78
CA GLN A 269 47.17 -7.17 6.22
C GLN A 269 47.49 -7.49 7.68
#